data_AF-A0A8K0CMF2-F1
#
_entry.id   AF-A0A8K0CMF2-F1
#
_cell.length_a   1.000
_cell.length_b   1.000
_cell.length_c   1.000
_cell.angle_alpha   90.00
_cell.angle_beta   90.00
_cell.angle_gamma   90.00
#
_symmetry.space_group_name_H-M   'P 1'
#
loop_
_entity.id
_entity.type
_entity.pdbx_description
1 polymer ?
#
loop_
_entity_poly.entity_id
_entity_poly.type
_entity_poly.pdbx_seq_one_letter_code
_entity_poly.pdbx_strand_id
1 'polypeptide(L)'
;MLTSVPQEFRKFARHCYTLRIILKDTQRSLDDIRSNLVLGADLKEKLLNQEIIGTLQHVLDDCYPAFLIFGQHCHAKALFINYILDQTILPLHSCNWRWVRLSYGHTKEIRLTLGQEYEIVEKLKAHERPWTTVPESDILRSDQESPAEHCPALEIKLNSSFLKDKVNMLVPPDCPWEHLSEVITKCLDNILPVIIYVVSDETLSDAHIQEIRKIKKTYQDLPLLFVSMSDNETSLASESLTESEQHFLEQASNQPVFKKKYADKCNTKTIQLRNQLLRLGYLNDDEHNEIEESQMEQSFCAQCAVSNSLINDYECKDKFVIFVRRAFKSYLLKMSSTLSEIHNYCLKSFILTAFDMAREIQITPRRIKYAQATEGELYKSLMKIAGQKQEEITKIIQSTLQDMKSNVAEVLEGYYYRAVSRKMQAVRLCD
;
A
#
# COMPACT_ATOMS: atom_id res chain seq x y z
N MET A 1 21.44 -16.64 20.66
CA MET A 1 19.97 -16.47 20.65
C MET A 1 19.62 -15.38 19.65
N LEU A 2 18.45 -15.43 19.01
CA LEU A 2 17.95 -14.45 18.04
C LEU A 2 17.52 -13.11 18.69
N THR A 3 18.23 -12.66 19.74
CA THR A 3 17.90 -11.47 20.55
C THR A 3 18.03 -10.15 19.80
N SER A 4 18.64 -10.16 18.62
CA SER A 4 18.76 -9.01 17.72
C SER A 4 17.49 -8.75 16.90
N VAL A 5 16.61 -9.75 16.71
CA VAL A 5 15.37 -9.57 15.94
C VAL A 5 14.44 -8.51 16.58
N PRO A 6 14.12 -8.57 17.89
CA PRO A 6 13.36 -7.50 18.56
C PRO A 6 13.99 -6.11 18.37
N GLN A 7 15.32 -6.02 18.34
CA GLN A 7 16.02 -4.75 18.14
C GLN A 7 15.78 -4.19 16.72
N GLU A 8 15.73 -5.05 15.70
CA GLU A 8 15.39 -4.62 14.34
C GLU A 8 13.94 -4.16 14.23
N PHE A 9 12.98 -4.81 14.91
CA PHE A 9 11.60 -4.33 15.00
C PHE A 9 11.52 -2.96 15.69
N ARG A 10 12.25 -2.78 16.80
CA ARG A 10 12.33 -1.50 17.50
C ARG A 10 12.92 -0.40 16.61
N LYS A 11 13.98 -0.69 15.86
CA LYS A 11 14.58 0.26 14.90
C LYS A 11 13.59 0.62 13.80
N PHE A 12 12.94 -0.37 13.22
CA PHE A 12 11.91 -0.18 12.20
C PHE A 12 10.78 0.73 12.70
N ALA A 13 10.23 0.44 13.89
CA ALA A 13 9.18 1.25 14.49
C ALA A 13 9.61 2.72 14.72
N ARG A 14 10.87 2.96 15.11
CA ARG A 14 11.41 4.32 15.25
C ARG A 14 11.46 5.05 13.90
N HIS A 15 11.89 4.38 12.84
CA HIS A 15 11.93 4.98 11.51
C HIS A 15 10.52 5.25 10.96
N CYS A 16 9.57 4.33 11.15
CA CYS A 16 8.16 4.56 10.81
C CYS A 16 7.59 5.75 11.58
N TYR A 17 7.93 5.91 12.86
CA TYR A 17 7.52 7.07 13.65
C TYR A 17 8.06 8.39 13.07
N THR A 18 9.34 8.43 12.68
CA THR A 18 9.91 9.61 12.00
C THR A 18 9.21 9.91 10.69
N LEU A 19 8.98 8.91 9.84
CA LEU A 19 8.25 9.08 8.57
C LEU A 19 6.83 9.59 8.79
N ARG A 20 6.16 9.09 9.84
CA ARG A 20 4.81 9.54 10.24
C ARG A 20 4.79 11.00 10.64
N ILE A 21 5.79 11.48 11.39
CA ILE A 21 5.92 12.91 11.72
C ILE A 21 6.08 13.73 10.43
N ILE A 22 7.00 13.32 9.54
CA ILE A 22 7.25 14.06 8.29
C ILE A 22 5.98 14.11 7.42
N LEU A 23 5.24 13.00 7.33
CA LEU A 23 3.98 12.94 6.60
C LEU A 23 2.94 13.90 7.22
N LYS A 24 2.81 13.93 8.55
CA LYS A 24 1.90 14.86 9.25
C LYS A 24 2.28 16.32 9.00
N ASP A 25 3.56 16.66 9.03
CA ASP A 25 4.02 18.02 8.76
C ASP A 25 3.81 18.40 7.28
N THR A 26 3.96 17.44 6.38
CA THR A 26 3.62 17.61 4.96
C THR A 26 2.13 17.89 4.77
N GLN A 27 1.26 17.10 5.41
CA GLN A 27 -0.19 17.30 5.37
C GLN A 27 -0.59 18.66 5.91
N ARG A 28 -0.06 19.06 7.07
CA ARG A 28 -0.28 20.40 7.64
C ARG A 28 0.11 21.51 6.68
N SER A 29 1.28 21.38 6.07
CA SER A 29 1.77 22.37 5.08
C SER A 29 0.86 22.45 3.86
N LEU A 30 0.34 21.31 3.38
CA LEU A 30 -0.63 21.26 2.28
C LEU A 30 -1.98 21.87 2.67
N ASP A 31 -2.44 21.66 3.90
CA ASP A 31 -3.66 22.27 4.43
C ASP A 31 -3.53 23.79 4.61
N ASP A 32 -2.36 24.27 5.04
CA ASP A 32 -2.04 25.70 5.13
C ASP A 32 -2.02 26.35 3.74
N ILE A 33 -1.44 25.68 2.74
CA ILE A 33 -1.48 26.12 1.35
C ILE A 33 -2.93 26.18 0.84
N ARG A 34 -3.74 25.17 1.16
CA ARG A 34 -5.15 25.08 0.74
C ARG A 34 -6.00 26.20 1.34
N SER A 35 -5.78 26.55 2.61
CA SER A 35 -6.58 27.53 3.34
C SER A 35 -6.21 28.98 2.97
N ASN A 36 -4.92 29.25 2.71
CA ASN A 36 -4.43 30.62 2.52
C ASN A 36 -4.27 31.04 1.05
N LEU A 37 -4.09 30.11 0.11
CA LEU A 37 -3.91 30.45 -1.31
C LEU A 37 -5.21 30.25 -2.10
N VAL A 38 -5.63 31.30 -2.81
CA VAL A 38 -6.69 31.22 -3.83
C VAL A 38 -6.13 30.51 -5.07
N LEU A 39 -5.92 29.20 -4.93
CA LEU A 39 -5.51 28.33 -6.02
C LEU A 39 -6.74 27.99 -6.87
N GLY A 40 -6.57 27.98 -8.20
CA GLY A 40 -7.58 27.47 -9.12
C GLY A 40 -7.98 26.02 -8.79
N ALA A 41 -9.22 25.64 -9.10
CA ALA A 41 -9.78 24.33 -8.76
C ALA A 41 -8.88 23.16 -9.22
N ASP A 42 -8.32 23.26 -10.44
CA ASP A 42 -7.43 22.26 -11.04
C ASP A 42 -6.14 22.03 -10.25
N LEU A 43 -5.64 23.04 -9.55
CA LEU A 43 -4.41 22.94 -8.74
C LEU A 43 -4.67 22.30 -7.39
N LYS A 44 -5.87 22.51 -6.84
CA LYS A 44 -6.28 21.84 -5.60
C LYS A 44 -6.35 20.34 -5.80
N GLU A 45 -6.97 19.87 -6.88
CA GLU A 45 -7.01 18.44 -7.19
C GLU A 45 -5.64 17.86 -7.51
N LYS A 46 -4.81 18.58 -8.27
CA LYS A 46 -3.46 18.11 -8.63
C LYS A 46 -2.55 17.95 -7.42
N LEU A 47 -2.44 18.97 -6.56
CA LEU A 47 -1.57 18.94 -5.37
C LEU A 47 -1.95 17.84 -4.37
N LEU A 48 -3.23 17.42 -4.38
CA LEU A 48 -3.83 16.51 -3.44
C LEU A 48 -3.93 15.10 -4.02
N ASN A 49 -2.82 14.44 -4.35
CA ASN A 49 -2.80 12.98 -4.49
C ASN A 49 -3.17 12.30 -3.14
N GLN A 50 -4.39 12.54 -2.66
CA GLN A 50 -4.96 12.11 -1.38
C GLN A 50 -5.01 10.60 -1.30
N GLU A 51 -5.15 9.93 -2.44
CA GLU A 51 -5.07 8.48 -2.52
C GLU A 51 -3.68 7.97 -2.11
N ILE A 52 -2.61 8.57 -2.65
CA ILE A 52 -1.23 8.15 -2.34
C ILE A 52 -0.88 8.52 -0.89
N ILE A 53 -1.26 9.72 -0.46
CA ILE A 53 -1.06 10.18 0.92
C ILE A 53 -1.83 9.29 1.90
N GLY A 54 -3.10 8.97 1.61
CA GLY A 54 -3.95 8.11 2.42
C GLY A 54 -3.42 6.69 2.50
N THR A 55 -2.95 6.14 1.38
CA THR A 55 -2.31 4.81 1.34
C THR A 55 -1.05 4.78 2.21
N LEU A 56 -0.18 5.79 2.09
CA LEU A 56 1.02 5.88 2.91
C LEU A 56 0.68 6.08 4.40
N GLN A 57 -0.36 6.86 4.70
CA GLN A 57 -0.83 7.07 6.06
C GLN A 57 -1.34 5.78 6.69
N HIS A 58 -2.20 5.04 6.00
CA HIS A 58 -2.69 3.72 6.42
C HIS A 58 -1.53 2.76 6.71
N VAL A 59 -0.55 2.69 5.79
CA VAL A 59 0.64 1.86 5.95
C VAL A 59 1.48 2.25 7.18
N LEU A 60 1.53 3.53 7.54
CA LEU A 60 2.31 4.01 8.68
C LEU A 60 1.57 3.95 10.01
N ASP A 61 0.25 4.16 10.02
CA ASP A 61 -0.57 4.26 11.23
C ASP A 61 -1.22 2.93 11.63
N ASP A 62 -1.78 2.20 10.66
CA ASP A 62 -2.64 1.04 10.88
C ASP A 62 -1.88 -0.29 10.70
N CYS A 63 -0.92 -0.33 9.78
CA CYS A 63 -0.15 -1.56 9.54
C CYS A 63 0.96 -1.80 10.58
N TYR A 64 1.17 -3.06 10.95
CA TYR A 64 2.27 -3.47 11.83
C TYR A 64 3.11 -4.61 11.22
N PRO A 65 4.43 -4.66 11.48
CA PRO A 65 5.27 -5.75 11.00
C PRO A 65 4.92 -7.07 11.71
N ALA A 66 4.81 -8.14 10.94
CA ALA A 66 4.52 -9.48 11.45
C ALA A 66 5.23 -10.56 10.64
N PHE A 67 5.65 -11.64 11.30
CA PHE A 67 6.09 -12.84 10.62
C PHE A 67 4.90 -13.64 10.14
N LEU A 68 4.88 -14.00 8.87
CA LEU A 68 3.86 -14.87 8.30
C LEU A 68 4.50 -16.21 7.93
N ILE A 69 4.17 -17.25 8.67
CA ILE A 69 4.89 -18.53 8.67
C ILE A 69 4.06 -19.60 7.97
N PHE A 70 4.41 -19.88 6.72
CA PHE A 70 3.92 -21.02 5.95
C PHE A 70 4.87 -22.22 6.08
N GLY A 71 4.43 -23.39 5.64
CA GLY A 71 5.29 -24.54 5.53
C GLY A 71 4.57 -25.75 4.96
N GLN A 72 5.34 -26.78 4.59
CA GLN A 72 4.81 -28.01 3.98
C GLN A 72 3.75 -28.68 4.83
N HIS A 73 4.01 -28.75 6.14
CA HIS A 73 3.17 -29.43 7.12
C HIS A 73 3.15 -28.63 8.42
N CYS A 74 2.13 -28.86 9.24
CA CYS A 74 2.05 -28.34 10.61
C CYS A 74 3.30 -28.68 11.44
N HIS A 75 3.86 -29.87 11.25
CA HIS A 75 5.10 -30.29 11.88
C HIS A 75 6.29 -29.37 11.58
N ALA A 76 6.52 -29.03 10.30
CA ALA A 76 7.59 -28.12 9.91
C ALA A 76 7.41 -26.73 10.54
N LYS A 77 6.18 -26.21 10.53
CA LYS A 77 5.83 -24.93 11.19
C LYS A 77 6.11 -25.00 12.70
N ALA A 78 5.72 -26.08 13.38
CA ALA A 78 5.95 -26.31 14.80
C ALA A 78 7.45 -26.32 15.14
N LEU A 79 8.25 -27.08 14.38
CA LEU A 79 9.70 -27.18 14.56
C LEU A 79 10.38 -25.81 14.50
N PHE A 80 10.06 -25.02 13.48
CA PHE A 80 10.64 -23.70 13.30
C PHE A 80 10.28 -22.74 14.43
N ILE A 81 8.99 -22.70 14.83
CA ILE A 81 8.52 -21.82 15.90
C ILE A 81 9.14 -22.22 17.23
N ASN A 82 9.16 -23.52 17.53
CA ASN A 82 9.77 -24.03 18.76
C ASN A 82 11.29 -23.76 18.80
N TYR A 83 11.96 -23.88 17.66
CA TYR A 83 13.38 -23.54 17.52
C TYR A 83 13.65 -22.06 17.74
N ILE A 84 12.87 -21.15 17.13
CA ILE A 84 13.04 -19.71 17.29
C ILE A 84 12.76 -19.25 18.73
N LEU A 85 11.72 -19.81 19.35
CA LEU A 85 11.32 -19.45 20.71
C LEU A 85 12.17 -20.14 21.78
N ASP A 86 13.02 -21.10 21.41
CA ASP A 86 13.82 -21.94 22.32
C ASP A 86 12.95 -22.65 23.37
N GLN A 87 11.72 -22.99 22.99
CA GLN A 87 10.68 -23.58 23.85
C GLN A 87 9.74 -24.45 23.00
N THR A 88 9.31 -25.59 23.53
CA THR A 88 8.33 -26.49 22.87
C THR A 88 6.90 -26.00 23.07
N ILE A 89 6.56 -24.86 22.46
CA ILE A 89 5.24 -24.25 22.59
C ILE A 89 4.19 -24.98 21.76
N LEU A 90 4.49 -25.28 20.50
CA LEU A 90 3.55 -25.91 19.57
C LEU A 90 3.75 -27.43 19.49
N PRO A 91 2.67 -28.21 19.40
CA PRO A 91 2.75 -29.66 19.26
C PRO A 91 3.33 -30.06 17.90
N LEU A 92 4.31 -30.98 17.89
CA LEU A 92 5.02 -31.38 16.67
C LEU A 92 4.13 -32.24 15.75
N HIS A 93 3.43 -33.24 16.26
CA HIS A 93 2.71 -34.24 15.44
C HIS A 93 1.20 -33.96 15.36
N SER A 94 0.84 -32.73 15.03
CA SER A 94 -0.55 -32.31 14.87
C SER A 94 -0.81 -31.81 13.45
N CYS A 95 -2.07 -31.82 13.03
CA CYS A 95 -2.53 -31.37 11.71
C CYS A 95 -3.77 -30.50 11.86
N ASN A 96 -4.35 -29.96 10.78
CA ASN A 96 -5.65 -29.26 10.84
C ASN A 96 -5.69 -28.07 11.82
N TRP A 97 -4.60 -27.30 11.89
CA TRP A 97 -4.51 -26.16 12.81
C TRP A 97 -5.48 -25.04 12.46
N ARG A 98 -5.98 -24.38 13.51
CA ARG A 98 -6.58 -23.04 13.49
C ARG A 98 -5.52 -21.98 13.16
N TRP A 99 -5.95 -20.74 12.96
CA TRP A 99 -4.99 -19.63 12.96
C TRP A 99 -4.27 -19.59 14.30
N VAL A 100 -2.95 -19.39 14.28
CA VAL A 100 -2.17 -19.20 15.50
C VAL A 100 -1.49 -17.85 15.46
N ARG A 101 -1.69 -17.06 16.51
CA ARG A 101 -1.02 -15.78 16.70
C ARG A 101 -0.17 -15.84 17.95
N LEU A 102 1.14 -15.63 17.81
CA LEU A 102 2.05 -15.55 18.95
C LEU A 102 2.49 -14.10 19.16
N SER A 103 2.35 -13.62 20.38
CA SER A 103 2.71 -12.26 20.78
C SER A 103 3.31 -12.24 22.19
N TYR A 104 3.93 -11.13 22.56
CA TYR A 104 4.52 -11.00 23.89
C TYR A 104 3.47 -10.73 24.97
N GLY A 105 3.59 -11.45 26.08
CA GLY A 105 2.85 -11.20 27.32
C GLY A 105 3.72 -11.42 28.54
N HIS A 106 3.44 -10.69 29.62
CA HIS A 106 4.14 -10.88 30.90
C HIS A 106 3.82 -12.25 31.53
N THR A 107 2.58 -12.71 31.32
CA THR A 107 2.07 -14.01 31.74
C THR A 107 1.74 -14.86 30.52
N LYS A 108 1.87 -16.18 30.67
CA LYS A 108 1.39 -17.11 29.65
C LYS A 108 -0.13 -17.06 29.62
N GLU A 109 -0.69 -16.74 28.46
CA GLU A 109 -2.13 -16.63 28.27
C GLU A 109 -2.49 -17.18 26.89
N ILE A 110 -3.63 -17.87 26.80
CA ILE A 110 -4.20 -18.37 25.55
C ILE A 110 -5.63 -17.89 25.48
N ARG A 111 -6.06 -17.40 24.32
CA ARG A 111 -7.44 -17.01 24.05
C ARG A 111 -7.83 -17.45 22.64
N LEU A 112 -9.11 -17.70 22.45
CA LEU A 112 -9.67 -18.00 21.15
C LEU A 112 -10.44 -16.77 20.66
N THR A 113 -10.14 -16.29 19.47
CA THR A 113 -10.75 -15.07 18.92
C THR A 113 -11.28 -15.29 17.52
N LEU A 114 -12.36 -14.60 17.17
CA LEU A 114 -12.91 -14.56 15.83
C LEU A 114 -12.74 -13.15 15.26
N GLY A 115 -12.04 -13.05 14.12
CA GLY A 115 -11.86 -11.78 13.41
C GLY A 115 -11.13 -10.69 14.19
N GLN A 116 -10.34 -11.05 15.22
CA GLN A 116 -9.65 -10.12 16.15
C GLN A 116 -10.56 -9.28 17.06
N GLU A 117 -11.89 -9.38 16.92
CA GLU A 117 -12.85 -8.54 17.64
C GLU A 117 -13.62 -9.30 18.72
N TYR A 118 -13.90 -10.59 18.51
CA TYR A 118 -14.77 -11.38 19.37
C TYR A 118 -13.99 -12.47 20.08
N GLU A 119 -13.91 -12.41 21.41
CA GLU A 119 -13.35 -13.50 22.21
C GLU A 119 -14.39 -14.62 22.35
N ILE A 120 -14.01 -15.82 21.88
CA ILE A 120 -14.82 -17.03 22.04
C ILE A 120 -14.52 -17.56 23.44
N VAL A 121 -15.51 -17.45 24.33
CA VAL A 121 -15.42 -17.90 25.72
C VAL A 121 -15.62 -19.43 25.78
N GLU A 122 -14.69 -20.16 25.18
CA GLU A 122 -14.58 -21.61 25.32
C GLU A 122 -13.65 -21.98 26.49
N LYS A 123 -13.98 -23.05 27.21
CA LYS A 123 -13.10 -23.60 28.23
C LYS A 123 -11.94 -24.34 27.57
N LEU A 124 -10.88 -23.61 27.24
CA LEU A 124 -9.64 -24.20 26.72
C LEU A 124 -8.98 -25.07 27.79
N LYS A 125 -8.45 -26.24 27.40
CA LYS A 125 -7.73 -27.13 28.34
C LYS A 125 -6.49 -26.46 28.91
N ALA A 126 -5.91 -25.51 28.16
CA ALA A 126 -4.84 -24.64 28.61
C ALA A 126 -5.17 -23.83 29.88
N HIS A 127 -6.44 -23.63 30.23
CA HIS A 127 -6.84 -22.94 31.46
C HIS A 127 -6.98 -23.89 32.66
N GLU A 128 -7.11 -25.20 32.43
CA GLU A 128 -7.33 -26.17 33.50
C GLU A 128 -6.05 -26.53 34.25
N ARG A 129 -4.91 -26.53 33.55
CA ARG A 129 -3.59 -26.91 34.09
C ARG A 129 -2.48 -26.04 33.50
N PRO A 130 -1.38 -25.80 34.23
CA PRO A 130 -0.21 -25.17 33.64
C PRO A 130 0.32 -26.03 32.49
N TRP A 131 0.62 -25.40 31.37
CA TRP A 131 1.08 -26.07 30.15
C TRP A 131 2.45 -25.54 29.72
N THR A 132 3.25 -26.46 29.20
CA THR A 132 4.52 -26.14 28.52
C THR A 132 4.29 -26.05 27.02
N THR A 133 3.55 -27.02 26.49
CA THR A 133 3.10 -27.12 25.10
C THR A 133 1.60 -26.92 25.04
N VAL A 134 1.12 -26.18 24.04
CA VAL A 134 -0.31 -25.95 23.82
C VAL A 134 -1.01 -27.30 23.62
N PRO A 135 -2.11 -27.58 24.35
CA PRO A 135 -2.89 -28.81 24.15
C PRO A 135 -3.39 -28.92 22.71
N GLU A 136 -3.25 -30.11 22.11
CA GLU A 136 -3.65 -30.34 20.72
C GLU A 136 -5.14 -30.02 20.48
N SER A 137 -6.01 -30.32 21.43
CA SER A 137 -7.44 -30.00 21.30
C SER A 137 -7.75 -28.50 21.16
N ASP A 138 -6.86 -27.63 21.64
CA ASP A 138 -7.10 -26.18 21.66
C ASP A 138 -6.62 -25.52 20.35
N ILE A 139 -5.65 -26.15 19.66
CA ILE A 139 -5.11 -25.69 18.36
C ILE A 139 -5.83 -26.30 17.16
N LEU A 140 -6.42 -27.49 17.32
CA LEU A 140 -7.13 -28.20 16.27
C LEU A 140 -8.43 -27.48 15.90
N ARG A 141 -8.71 -27.39 14.60
CA ARG A 141 -10.05 -27.02 14.12
C ARG A 141 -11.03 -28.13 14.40
N SER A 142 -12.24 -27.74 14.76
CA SER A 142 -13.37 -28.67 14.82
C SER A 142 -13.94 -28.89 13.41
N ASP A 143 -14.52 -30.05 13.14
CA ASP A 143 -15.06 -30.40 11.81
C ASP A 143 -16.20 -29.46 11.33
N GLN A 144 -16.79 -28.70 12.24
CA GLN A 144 -17.85 -27.72 11.97
C GLN A 144 -17.32 -26.34 11.57
N GLU A 145 -16.02 -26.07 11.74
CA GLU A 145 -15.42 -24.77 11.51
C GLU A 145 -14.95 -24.62 10.05
N SER A 146 -15.57 -23.68 9.32
CA SER A 146 -15.12 -23.35 7.97
C SER A 146 -13.75 -22.65 8.01
N PRO A 147 -12.76 -23.10 7.22
CA PRO A 147 -11.49 -22.42 7.06
C PRO A 147 -11.57 -21.00 6.48
N ALA A 148 -12.63 -20.68 5.72
CA ALA A 148 -12.69 -19.49 4.87
C ALA A 148 -13.50 -18.33 5.48
N GLU A 149 -14.59 -18.61 6.19
CA GLU A 149 -15.52 -17.54 6.59
C GLU A 149 -15.40 -17.16 8.07
N HIS A 150 -15.04 -18.12 8.93
CA HIS A 150 -15.08 -17.94 10.40
C HIS A 150 -14.01 -18.76 11.13
N CYS A 151 -12.80 -18.90 10.56
CA CYS A 151 -11.73 -19.66 11.18
C CYS A 151 -11.23 -18.93 12.45
N PRO A 152 -11.42 -19.49 13.67
CA PRO A 152 -10.95 -18.85 14.87
C PRO A 152 -9.43 -18.78 14.91
N ALA A 153 -8.90 -17.73 15.53
CA ALA A 153 -7.49 -17.53 15.81
C ALA A 153 -7.19 -17.79 17.29
N LEU A 154 -6.28 -18.72 17.52
CA LEU A 154 -5.69 -18.99 18.82
C LEU A 154 -4.60 -17.96 19.10
N GLU A 155 -4.89 -17.01 19.99
CA GLU A 155 -3.93 -15.99 20.43
C GLU A 155 -3.16 -16.50 21.65
N ILE A 156 -1.86 -16.71 21.47
CA ILE A 156 -0.94 -17.19 22.50
C ILE A 156 0.00 -16.05 22.88
N LYS A 157 -0.06 -15.63 24.15
CA LYS A 157 0.86 -14.66 24.73
C LYS A 157 1.92 -15.37 25.55
N LEU A 158 3.18 -15.07 25.27
CA LEU A 158 4.33 -15.70 25.93
C LEU A 158 5.34 -14.67 26.42
N ASN A 159 5.96 -14.95 27.56
CA ASN A 159 7.11 -14.20 28.03
C ASN A 159 8.40 -14.76 27.38
N SER A 160 8.54 -14.52 26.07
CA SER A 160 9.74 -14.86 25.30
C SER A 160 10.55 -13.61 24.99
N SER A 161 11.87 -13.70 25.10
CA SER A 161 12.78 -12.61 24.71
C SER A 161 12.68 -12.27 23.22
N PHE A 162 12.34 -13.24 22.38
CA PHE A 162 12.16 -13.07 20.93
C PHE A 162 10.89 -12.28 20.59
N LEU A 163 9.82 -12.40 21.38
CA LEU A 163 8.54 -11.74 21.09
C LEU A 163 8.48 -10.29 21.58
N LYS A 164 9.50 -9.83 22.33
CA LYS A 164 9.60 -8.44 22.81
C LYS A 164 9.58 -7.44 21.66
N ASP A 165 9.35 -6.17 21.99
CA ASP A 165 9.33 -5.07 21.00
C ASP A 165 8.24 -5.21 19.92
N LYS A 166 7.08 -5.78 20.30
CA LYS A 166 5.90 -5.98 19.44
C LYS A 166 6.15 -6.92 18.24
N VAL A 167 7.05 -7.88 18.41
CA VAL A 167 7.21 -8.96 17.43
C VAL A 167 5.96 -9.85 17.49
N ASN A 168 5.28 -9.98 16.35
CA ASN A 168 4.12 -10.84 16.18
C ASN A 168 4.42 -11.94 15.17
N MET A 169 4.00 -13.17 15.47
CA MET A 169 4.01 -14.27 14.52
C MET A 169 2.58 -14.68 14.19
N LEU A 170 2.30 -14.88 12.92
CA LEU A 170 1.05 -15.36 12.38
C LEU A 170 1.31 -16.67 11.64
N VAL A 171 0.62 -17.71 12.06
CA VAL A 171 0.68 -19.03 11.43
C VAL A 171 -0.68 -19.31 10.81
N PRO A 172 -0.76 -19.38 9.48
CA PRO A 172 -1.99 -19.71 8.80
C PRO A 172 -2.46 -21.14 9.12
N PRO A 173 -3.78 -21.36 9.05
CA PRO A 173 -4.38 -22.65 9.30
C PRO A 173 -3.96 -23.65 8.22
N ASP A 174 -4.09 -24.93 8.54
CA ASP A 174 -3.70 -26.02 7.65
C ASP A 174 -4.81 -26.33 6.64
N CYS A 175 -4.94 -25.53 5.58
CA CYS A 175 -5.94 -25.75 4.54
C CYS A 175 -5.41 -25.42 3.13
N PRO A 176 -6.07 -25.95 2.09
CA PRO A 176 -5.74 -25.59 0.71
C PRO A 176 -5.83 -24.08 0.48
N TRP A 177 -4.95 -23.56 -0.36
CA TRP A 177 -4.82 -22.12 -0.65
C TRP A 177 -6.14 -21.45 -1.04
N GLU A 178 -7.05 -22.15 -1.70
CA GLU A 178 -8.34 -21.62 -2.16
C GLU A 178 -9.21 -21.07 -1.03
N HIS A 179 -9.21 -21.74 0.14
CA HIS A 179 -9.94 -21.28 1.31
C HIS A 179 -9.17 -20.22 2.11
N LEU A 180 -7.85 -20.18 1.94
CA LEU A 180 -6.94 -19.35 2.71
C LEU A 180 -6.74 -17.97 2.06
N SER A 181 -6.89 -17.86 0.73
CA SER A 181 -6.77 -16.60 0.00
C SER A 181 -7.73 -15.51 0.49
N GLU A 182 -9.00 -15.86 0.71
CA GLU A 182 -10.05 -14.92 1.16
C GLU A 182 -9.84 -14.42 2.59
N VAL A 183 -9.27 -15.28 3.44
CA VAL A 183 -8.96 -14.91 4.84
C VAL A 183 -7.68 -14.10 4.89
N ILE A 184 -6.70 -14.48 4.09
CA ILE A 184 -5.44 -13.75 4.00
C ILE A 184 -5.68 -12.34 3.53
N THR A 185 -6.47 -12.10 2.46
CA THR A 185 -6.72 -10.75 1.96
C THR A 185 -7.26 -9.82 3.04
N LYS A 186 -8.14 -10.29 3.92
CA LYS A 186 -8.63 -9.51 5.08
C LYS A 186 -7.55 -9.26 6.13
N CYS A 187 -6.64 -10.21 6.34
CA CYS A 187 -5.48 -10.01 7.22
C CYS A 187 -4.40 -9.10 6.60
N LEU A 188 -4.34 -8.95 5.27
CA LEU A 188 -3.33 -8.15 4.58
C LEU A 188 -3.42 -6.66 4.89
N ASP A 189 -4.63 -6.14 5.09
CA ASP A 189 -4.85 -4.69 5.19
C ASP A 189 -4.01 -4.09 6.33
N ASN A 190 -3.84 -4.82 7.45
CA ASN A 190 -3.22 -4.25 8.65
C ASN A 190 -1.83 -4.81 8.97
N ILE A 191 -1.17 -5.50 8.04
CA ILE A 191 0.16 -6.11 8.32
C ILE A 191 1.22 -5.78 7.26
N LEU A 192 2.47 -5.70 7.72
CA LEU A 192 3.66 -5.67 6.88
C LEU A 192 4.36 -7.03 7.00
N PRO A 193 4.04 -8.00 6.12
CA PRO A 193 4.43 -9.38 6.31
C PRO A 193 5.92 -9.60 5.99
N VAL A 194 6.60 -10.35 6.85
CA VAL A 194 7.87 -11.01 6.52
C VAL A 194 7.55 -12.48 6.29
N ILE A 195 7.56 -12.88 5.02
CA ILE A 195 7.04 -14.19 4.60
C ILE A 195 8.12 -15.26 4.76
N ILE A 196 7.77 -16.31 5.47
CA ILE A 196 8.65 -17.44 5.76
C ILE A 196 7.95 -18.70 5.28
N TYR A 197 8.66 -19.53 4.52
CA TYR A 197 8.19 -20.84 4.09
C TYR A 197 9.12 -21.92 4.65
N VAL A 198 8.60 -22.74 5.57
CA VAL A 198 9.36 -23.77 6.26
C VAL A 198 9.25 -25.11 5.53
N VAL A 199 10.40 -25.75 5.32
CA VAL A 199 10.54 -27.03 4.62
C VAL A 199 11.24 -28.00 5.57
N SER A 200 10.60 -29.14 5.85
CA SER A 200 11.21 -30.24 6.61
C SER A 200 11.76 -31.34 5.71
N ASP A 201 11.16 -31.50 4.53
CA ASP A 201 11.49 -32.56 3.60
C ASP A 201 12.63 -32.17 2.67
N GLU A 202 13.17 -33.16 1.96
CA GLU A 202 14.29 -32.94 1.03
C GLU A 202 13.85 -32.19 -0.24
N THR A 203 12.56 -32.23 -0.58
CA THR A 203 12.00 -31.63 -1.80
C THR A 203 10.59 -31.08 -1.59
N LEU A 204 10.22 -30.11 -2.42
CA LEU A 204 8.86 -29.56 -2.52
C LEU A 204 8.04 -30.36 -3.53
N SER A 205 6.81 -30.73 -3.15
CA SER A 205 5.83 -31.34 -4.04
C SER A 205 5.26 -30.32 -5.03
N ASP A 206 4.61 -30.79 -6.11
CA ASP A 206 3.95 -29.86 -7.06
C ASP A 206 2.86 -29.02 -6.38
N ALA A 207 2.12 -29.60 -5.43
CA ALA A 207 1.13 -28.86 -4.64
C ALA A 207 1.78 -27.71 -3.85
N HIS A 208 2.91 -27.97 -3.18
CA HIS A 208 3.67 -26.94 -2.46
C HIS A 208 4.20 -25.85 -3.40
N ILE A 209 4.69 -26.24 -4.59
CA ILE A 209 5.18 -25.28 -5.59
C ILE A 209 4.04 -24.40 -6.11
N GLN A 210 2.86 -24.96 -6.35
CA GLN A 210 1.68 -24.20 -6.75
C GLN A 210 1.24 -23.24 -5.63
N GLU A 211 1.26 -23.67 -4.38
CA GLU A 211 0.98 -22.81 -3.22
C GLU A 211 1.96 -21.63 -3.15
N ILE A 212 3.27 -21.88 -3.21
CA ILE A 212 4.31 -20.85 -3.18
C ILE A 212 4.13 -19.84 -4.33
N ARG A 213 3.78 -20.32 -5.54
CA ARG A 213 3.48 -19.42 -6.67
C ARG A 213 2.27 -18.53 -6.40
N LYS A 214 1.22 -19.09 -5.77
CA LYS A 214 0.03 -18.32 -5.40
C LYS A 214 0.35 -17.30 -4.30
N ILE A 215 1.13 -17.68 -3.27
CA ILE A 215 1.67 -16.77 -2.25
C ILE A 215 2.38 -15.59 -2.92
N LYS A 216 3.40 -15.88 -3.75
CA LYS A 216 4.21 -14.84 -4.37
C LYS A 216 3.38 -13.86 -5.22
N LYS A 217 2.36 -14.38 -5.93
CA LYS A 217 1.41 -13.57 -6.70
C LYS A 217 0.54 -12.67 -5.80
N THR A 218 0.03 -13.19 -4.70
CA THR A 218 -0.80 -12.43 -3.75
C THR A 218 -0.01 -11.32 -3.05
N TYR A 219 1.26 -11.57 -2.74
CA TYR A 219 2.13 -10.65 -2.00
C TYR A 219 3.00 -9.76 -2.90
N GLN A 220 2.60 -9.51 -4.16
CA GLN A 220 3.29 -8.59 -5.08
C GLN A 220 4.81 -8.82 -5.17
N ASP A 221 5.23 -10.09 -5.26
CA ASP A 221 6.65 -10.50 -5.31
C ASP A 221 7.50 -10.06 -4.09
N LEU A 222 6.89 -9.92 -2.91
CA LEU A 222 7.64 -9.77 -1.66
C LEU A 222 8.65 -10.92 -1.46
N PRO A 223 9.80 -10.63 -0.83
CA PRO A 223 10.84 -11.64 -0.62
C PRO A 223 10.33 -12.77 0.27
N LEU A 224 10.56 -14.00 -0.19
CA LEU A 224 10.22 -15.22 0.53
C LEU A 224 11.48 -15.80 1.17
N LEU A 225 11.43 -16.03 2.48
CA LEU A 225 12.49 -16.75 3.18
C LEU A 225 12.16 -18.24 3.25
N PHE A 226 12.97 -19.07 2.61
CA PHE A 226 12.89 -20.52 2.78
C PHE A 226 13.74 -20.95 3.97
N VAL A 227 13.17 -21.77 4.86
CA VAL A 227 13.89 -22.32 6.01
C VAL A 227 13.85 -23.84 5.94
N SER A 228 15.02 -24.45 5.83
CA SER A 228 15.21 -25.90 5.88
C SER A 228 15.42 -26.32 7.33
N MET A 229 14.44 -27.04 7.88
CA MET A 229 14.46 -27.59 9.23
C MET A 229 14.70 -29.10 9.19
N SER A 230 15.61 -29.59 10.02
CA SER A 230 15.83 -31.02 10.20
C SER A 230 15.19 -31.52 11.49
N ASP A 231 14.60 -32.71 11.40
CA ASP A 231 14.10 -33.42 12.58
C ASP A 231 15.29 -33.81 13.44
N ASN A 232 15.54 -33.04 14.49
CA ASN A 232 16.34 -33.52 15.60
C ASN A 232 15.51 -34.57 16.32
N GLU A 233 15.58 -35.83 15.88
CA GLU A 233 15.08 -37.03 16.57
C GLU A 233 15.81 -37.27 17.91
N THR A 234 16.04 -36.23 18.70
CA THR A 234 16.66 -36.35 20.03
C THR A 234 15.63 -36.35 21.16
N SER A 235 14.33 -36.21 20.85
CA SER A 235 13.26 -36.12 21.87
C SER A 235 12.21 -37.23 21.83
N LEU A 236 12.27 -38.17 20.86
CA LEU A 236 11.35 -39.32 20.77
C LEU A 236 12.00 -40.67 21.08
N ALA A 237 13.31 -40.72 21.29
CA ALA A 237 14.02 -41.98 21.54
C ALA A 237 14.13 -42.35 23.04
N SER A 238 13.68 -41.52 23.98
CA SER A 238 13.84 -41.83 25.42
C SER A 238 12.66 -42.56 26.05
N GLU A 239 11.43 -42.46 25.53
CA GLU A 239 10.26 -43.03 26.22
C GLU A 239 9.89 -44.46 25.79
N SER A 240 10.45 -44.98 24.69
CA SER A 240 10.13 -46.33 24.18
C SER A 240 11.33 -47.27 24.06
N LEU A 241 12.54 -46.83 24.44
CA LEU A 241 13.75 -47.64 24.31
C LEU A 241 14.14 -48.26 25.65
N THR A 242 14.64 -49.49 25.60
CA THR A 242 15.12 -50.21 26.78
C THR A 242 16.37 -49.53 27.35
N GLU A 243 16.64 -49.69 28.65
CA GLU A 243 17.79 -49.07 29.35
C GLU A 243 19.15 -49.37 28.65
N SER A 244 19.25 -50.52 27.98
CA SER A 244 20.36 -50.95 27.14
C SER A 244 20.55 -50.11 25.85
N GLU A 245 19.47 -49.62 25.24
CA GLU A 245 19.49 -48.82 24.02
C GLU A 245 19.75 -47.34 24.31
N GLN A 246 19.28 -46.84 25.46
CA GLN A 246 19.61 -45.49 25.95
C GLN A 246 21.12 -45.35 26.23
N HIS A 247 21.73 -46.36 26.86
CA HIS A 247 23.17 -46.39 27.10
C HIS A 247 23.99 -46.50 25.79
N PHE A 248 23.44 -47.16 24.75
CA PHE A 248 24.06 -47.23 23.43
C PHE A 248 24.03 -45.86 22.70
N LEU A 249 22.94 -45.10 22.84
CA LEU A 249 22.79 -43.75 22.29
C LEU A 249 23.68 -42.72 23.00
N GLU A 250 23.81 -42.78 24.33
CA GLU A 250 24.74 -41.92 25.09
C GLU A 250 26.22 -42.21 24.76
N GLN A 251 26.56 -43.45 24.43
CA GLN A 251 27.90 -43.79 23.95
C GLN A 251 28.13 -43.36 22.49
N ALA A 252 27.10 -43.35 21.66
CA ALA A 252 27.17 -42.93 20.25
C ALA A 252 27.16 -41.39 20.08
N SER A 253 26.44 -40.64 20.92
CA SER A 253 26.33 -39.17 20.86
C SER A 253 27.64 -38.45 21.22
N ASN A 254 28.54 -39.13 21.94
CA ASN A 254 29.85 -38.63 22.35
C ASN A 254 30.98 -38.96 21.34
N GLN A 255 30.69 -39.66 20.24
CA GLN A 255 31.68 -39.88 19.18
C GLN A 255 31.62 -38.78 18.08
N PRO A 256 32.75 -38.16 17.72
CA PRO A 256 32.80 -37.10 16.69
C PRO A 256 32.41 -37.59 15.28
N VAL A 257 32.37 -38.91 15.06
CA VAL A 257 32.00 -39.54 13.78
C VAL A 257 30.48 -39.51 13.52
N PHE A 258 29.66 -39.61 14.58
CA PHE A 258 28.20 -39.55 14.44
C PHE A 258 27.71 -38.12 14.15
N LYS A 259 28.24 -37.11 14.84
CA LYS A 259 27.95 -35.70 14.54
C LYS A 259 28.30 -35.30 13.10
N LYS A 260 29.38 -35.89 12.54
CA LYS A 260 29.81 -35.65 11.15
C LYS A 260 28.85 -36.26 10.12
N LYS A 261 28.41 -37.51 10.32
CA LYS A 261 27.41 -38.15 9.43
C LYS A 261 26.03 -37.46 9.44
N TYR A 262 25.58 -36.97 10.60
CA TYR A 262 24.31 -36.21 10.69
C TYR A 262 24.41 -34.84 10.03
N ALA A 263 25.55 -34.14 10.19
CA ALA A 263 25.82 -32.89 9.47
C ALA A 263 25.87 -33.11 7.94
N ASP A 264 26.50 -34.19 7.48
CA ASP A 264 26.57 -34.54 6.05
C ASP A 264 25.18 -34.86 5.45
N LYS A 265 24.31 -35.55 6.21
CA LYS A 265 22.92 -35.83 5.78
C LYS A 265 22.06 -34.56 5.74
N CYS A 266 22.15 -33.69 6.74
CA CYS A 266 21.43 -32.41 6.75
C CYS A 266 21.88 -31.48 5.60
N ASN A 267 23.16 -31.55 5.23
CA ASN A 267 23.71 -30.77 4.13
C ASN A 267 23.21 -31.29 2.77
N THR A 268 23.16 -32.61 2.56
CA THR A 268 22.62 -33.19 1.32
C THR A 268 21.15 -32.86 1.08
N LYS A 269 20.30 -32.93 2.11
CA LYS A 269 18.89 -32.50 2.03
C LYS A 269 18.76 -31.03 1.59
N THR A 270 19.52 -30.16 2.26
CA THR A 270 19.53 -28.73 1.92
C THR A 270 19.99 -28.50 0.49
N ILE A 271 21.06 -29.17 0.04
CA ILE A 271 21.60 -29.01 -1.30
C ILE A 271 20.55 -29.40 -2.35
N GLN A 272 19.79 -30.48 -2.12
CA GLN A 272 18.71 -30.89 -3.01
C GLN A 272 17.60 -29.84 -3.08
N LEU A 273 17.12 -29.36 -1.93
CA LEU A 273 16.14 -28.28 -1.86
C LEU A 273 16.63 -27.01 -2.56
N ARG A 274 17.88 -26.61 -2.32
CA ARG A 274 18.53 -25.45 -2.95
C ARG A 274 18.56 -25.59 -4.47
N ASN A 275 18.99 -26.75 -4.98
CA ASN A 275 19.00 -27.04 -6.40
C ASN A 275 17.59 -26.99 -7.01
N GLN A 276 16.58 -27.48 -6.28
CA GLN A 276 15.20 -27.38 -6.72
C GLN A 276 14.73 -25.92 -6.78
N LEU A 277 15.01 -25.12 -5.75
CA LEU A 277 14.63 -23.70 -5.69
C LEU A 277 15.36 -22.85 -6.75
N LEU A 278 16.63 -23.18 -7.07
CA LEU A 278 17.37 -22.58 -8.17
C LEU A 278 16.72 -22.89 -9.53
N ARG A 279 16.36 -24.16 -9.77
CA ARG A 279 15.65 -24.58 -11.00
C ARG A 279 14.29 -23.91 -11.16
N LEU A 280 13.62 -23.61 -10.04
CA LEU A 280 12.33 -22.92 -10.02
C LEU A 280 12.47 -21.39 -10.15
N GLY A 281 13.70 -20.86 -10.16
CA GLY A 281 13.98 -19.43 -10.26
C GLY A 281 13.67 -18.65 -8.99
N TYR A 282 13.63 -19.32 -7.82
CA TYR A 282 13.43 -18.66 -6.54
C TYR A 282 14.73 -18.11 -5.96
N LEU A 283 15.87 -18.77 -6.18
CA LEU A 283 17.19 -18.35 -5.71
C LEU A 283 18.05 -17.85 -6.89
N ASN A 284 19.00 -16.97 -6.61
CA ASN A 284 20.00 -16.52 -7.59
C ASN A 284 21.27 -17.36 -7.47
N ASP A 285 21.92 -17.65 -8.59
CA ASP A 285 23.12 -18.53 -8.66
C ASP A 285 24.36 -17.89 -7.96
N ASP A 286 24.34 -16.57 -7.76
CA ASP A 286 25.47 -15.76 -7.27
C ASP A 286 25.77 -15.89 -5.75
N GLU A 287 24.93 -16.60 -4.99
CA GLU A 287 25.08 -16.70 -3.52
C GLU A 287 26.27 -17.56 -3.04
N HIS A 288 27.07 -18.14 -3.95
CA HIS A 288 28.20 -19.01 -3.59
C HIS A 288 29.53 -18.29 -3.31
N ASN A 289 29.65 -16.98 -3.53
CA ASN A 289 30.94 -16.27 -3.42
C ASN A 289 31.07 -15.26 -2.27
N GLU A 290 30.12 -15.15 -1.34
CA GLU A 290 30.21 -14.20 -0.21
C GLU A 290 30.22 -14.92 1.15
N ILE A 291 31.17 -15.84 1.34
CA ILE A 291 31.68 -16.15 2.67
C ILE A 291 33.06 -15.52 2.73
N GLU A 292 33.09 -14.22 3.03
CA GLU A 292 34.12 -13.51 3.79
C GLU A 292 33.92 -12.00 3.60
N GLU A 293 33.76 -11.30 4.73
CA GLU A 293 34.10 -9.88 4.88
C GLU A 293 33.65 -8.91 3.78
N SER A 294 32.38 -8.52 3.82
CA SER A 294 32.00 -7.17 3.40
C SER A 294 30.72 -6.73 4.09
N GLN A 295 30.89 -5.90 5.11
CA GLN A 295 29.90 -4.93 5.57
C GLN A 295 29.64 -3.84 4.50
N MET A 296 29.80 -4.13 3.20
CA MET A 296 29.43 -3.22 2.13
C MET A 296 27.92 -3.31 1.94
N GLU A 297 27.24 -2.29 2.44
CA GLU A 297 26.41 -1.42 1.61
C GLU A 297 26.08 -1.99 0.22
N GLN A 298 25.27 -3.05 0.16
CA GLN A 298 24.41 -3.23 -1.02
C GLN A 298 23.60 -1.94 -1.10
N SER A 299 23.81 -1.18 -2.17
CA SER A 299 23.08 0.05 -2.44
C SER A 299 21.61 -0.32 -2.59
N PHE A 300 20.84 -0.12 -1.52
CA PHE A 300 19.41 -0.30 -1.59
C PHE A 300 18.84 0.90 -2.37
N CYS A 301 18.38 0.66 -3.59
CA CYS A 301 17.51 1.58 -4.30
C CYS A 301 16.05 1.23 -4.00
N ALA A 302 15.13 2.20 -4.08
CA ALA A 302 13.69 1.97 -3.94
C ALA A 302 13.13 0.90 -4.92
N GLN A 303 13.84 0.67 -6.03
CA GLN A 303 13.49 -0.31 -7.06
C GLN A 303 14.19 -1.67 -6.88
N CYS A 304 15.13 -1.79 -5.94
CA CYS A 304 15.80 -3.06 -5.67
C CYS A 304 14.84 -3.97 -4.88
N ALA A 305 14.35 -5.01 -5.54
CA ALA A 305 13.65 -6.10 -4.86
C ALA A 305 14.65 -6.87 -3.99
N VAL A 306 14.27 -7.14 -2.73
CA VAL A 306 15.01 -8.08 -1.90
C VAL A 306 14.84 -9.46 -2.52
N SER A 307 15.94 -10.20 -2.71
CA SER A 307 15.89 -11.56 -3.24
C SER A 307 15.34 -12.53 -2.19
N ASN A 308 14.72 -13.62 -2.65
CA ASN A 308 14.43 -14.75 -1.77
C ASN A 308 15.77 -15.34 -1.27
N SER A 309 15.74 -15.97 -0.10
CA SER A 309 16.92 -16.64 0.44
C SER A 309 16.54 -18.00 1.03
N LEU A 310 17.51 -18.90 1.10
CA LEU A 310 17.39 -20.20 1.78
C LEU A 310 18.32 -20.20 2.99
N ILE A 311 17.79 -20.62 4.14
CA ILE A 311 18.54 -20.73 5.39
C ILE A 311 18.34 -22.12 6.00
N ASN A 312 19.41 -22.66 6.59
CA ASN A 312 19.38 -23.93 7.33
C ASN A 312 19.35 -23.70 8.83
N ASP A 313 19.01 -24.73 9.60
CA ASP A 313 19.06 -24.76 11.07
C ASP A 313 20.29 -24.08 11.69
N TYR A 314 21.48 -24.41 11.17
CA TYR A 314 22.76 -23.93 11.69
C TYR A 314 23.00 -22.44 11.39
N GLU A 315 22.53 -21.95 10.26
CA GLU A 315 22.71 -20.56 9.81
C GLU A 315 21.54 -19.65 10.20
N CYS A 316 20.47 -20.25 10.73
CA CYS A 316 19.23 -19.59 11.12
C CYS A 316 19.48 -18.40 12.04
N LYS A 317 20.45 -18.49 12.96
CA LYS A 317 20.72 -17.41 13.92
C LYS A 317 21.23 -16.13 13.25
N ASP A 318 22.11 -16.24 12.27
CA ASP A 318 22.79 -15.09 11.68
C ASP A 318 22.07 -14.59 10.42
N LYS A 319 21.73 -15.51 9.51
CA LYS A 319 21.10 -15.16 8.24
C LYS A 319 19.66 -14.69 8.40
N PHE A 320 18.92 -15.17 9.42
CA PHE A 320 17.54 -14.74 9.65
C PHE A 320 17.47 -13.26 10.00
N VAL A 321 18.33 -12.79 10.89
CA VAL A 321 18.38 -11.38 11.31
C VAL A 321 18.71 -10.48 10.12
N ILE A 322 19.64 -10.92 9.26
CA ILE A 322 19.99 -10.20 8.04
C ILE A 322 18.78 -10.10 7.12
N PHE A 323 18.06 -11.20 6.89
CA PHE A 323 16.85 -11.20 6.07
C PHE A 323 15.77 -10.25 6.61
N VAL A 324 15.47 -10.32 7.92
CA VAL A 324 14.49 -9.42 8.57
C VAL A 324 14.89 -7.95 8.40
N ARG A 325 16.16 -7.64 8.63
CA ARG A 325 16.69 -6.29 8.41
C ARG A 325 16.53 -5.84 6.96
N ARG A 326 16.82 -6.71 5.98
CA ARG A 326 16.66 -6.41 4.55
C ARG A 326 15.19 -6.15 4.19
N ALA A 327 14.28 -6.99 4.67
CA ALA A 327 12.85 -6.81 4.47
C ALA A 327 12.35 -5.47 5.03
N PHE A 328 12.70 -5.14 6.27
CA PHE A 328 12.34 -3.86 6.89
C PHE A 328 12.94 -2.65 6.20
N LYS A 329 14.20 -2.72 5.78
CA LYS A 329 14.82 -1.66 4.97
C LYS A 329 14.07 -1.45 3.65
N SER A 330 13.67 -2.53 2.98
CA SER A 330 12.88 -2.43 1.74
C SER A 330 11.55 -1.72 1.98
N TYR A 331 10.82 -2.08 3.03
CA TYR A 331 9.58 -1.37 3.40
C TYR A 331 9.81 0.12 3.67
N LEU A 332 10.82 0.46 4.48
CA LEU A 332 11.15 1.85 4.79
C LEU A 332 11.54 2.64 3.54
N LEU A 333 12.29 2.04 2.63
CA LEU A 333 12.70 2.70 1.39
C LEU A 333 11.53 2.91 0.44
N LYS A 334 10.61 1.94 0.32
CA LYS A 334 9.37 2.11 -0.43
C LYS A 334 8.55 3.27 0.14
N MET A 335 8.29 3.27 1.45
CA MET A 335 7.56 4.35 2.13
C MET A 335 8.24 5.72 1.95
N SER A 336 9.57 5.77 2.11
CA SER A 336 10.34 7.00 1.92
C SER A 336 10.37 7.47 0.46
N SER A 337 10.39 6.55 -0.51
CA SER A 337 10.32 6.89 -1.94
C SER A 337 8.98 7.49 -2.27
N THR A 338 7.89 6.87 -1.83
CA THR A 338 6.53 7.41 -2.00
C THR A 338 6.40 8.81 -1.39
N LEU A 339 6.94 9.01 -0.18
CA LEU A 339 6.96 10.34 0.45
C LEU A 339 7.77 11.36 -0.35
N SER A 340 8.95 10.96 -0.85
CA SER A 340 9.79 11.80 -1.70
C SER A 340 9.10 12.15 -3.03
N GLU A 341 8.39 11.21 -3.64
CA GLU A 341 7.59 11.43 -4.84
C GLU A 341 6.48 12.46 -4.59
N ILE A 342 5.78 12.36 -3.46
CA ILE A 342 4.79 13.37 -3.03
C ILE A 342 5.46 14.74 -2.91
N HIS A 343 6.60 14.84 -2.22
CA HIS A 343 7.31 16.12 -2.04
C HIS A 343 7.77 16.71 -3.37
N ASN A 344 8.37 15.91 -4.25
CA ASN A 344 8.81 16.35 -5.57
C ASN A 344 7.64 16.81 -6.44
N TYR A 345 6.53 16.08 -6.39
CA TYR A 345 5.31 16.45 -7.10
C TYR A 345 4.75 17.79 -6.60
N CYS A 346 4.69 17.98 -5.27
CA CYS A 346 4.21 19.21 -4.66
C CYS A 346 5.11 20.41 -5.03
N LEU A 347 6.43 20.25 -4.91
CA LEU A 347 7.40 21.28 -5.29
C LEU A 347 7.31 21.65 -6.77
N LYS A 348 7.26 20.65 -7.66
CA LYS A 348 7.12 20.88 -9.10
C LYS A 348 5.84 21.65 -9.41
N SER A 349 4.73 21.24 -8.81
CA SER A 349 3.43 21.90 -8.98
C SER A 349 3.46 23.34 -8.47
N PHE A 350 4.07 23.58 -7.31
CA PHE A 350 4.23 24.91 -6.74
C PHE A 350 5.07 25.82 -7.63
N ILE A 351 6.22 25.35 -8.12
CA ILE A 351 7.12 26.13 -8.99
C ILE A 351 6.42 26.51 -10.30
N LEU A 352 5.76 25.56 -10.95
CA LEU A 352 5.04 25.81 -12.20
C LEU A 352 3.89 26.80 -12.00
N THR A 353 3.14 26.64 -10.91
CA THR A 353 2.05 27.56 -10.55
C THR A 353 2.56 28.97 -10.27
N ALA A 354 3.63 29.10 -9.49
CA ALA A 354 4.23 30.40 -9.19
C ALA A 354 4.72 31.10 -10.47
N PHE A 355 5.29 30.34 -11.40
CA PHE A 355 5.72 30.86 -12.69
C PHE A 355 4.53 31.34 -13.54
N ASP A 356 3.47 30.53 -13.65
CA ASP A 356 2.27 30.89 -14.39
C ASP A 356 1.57 32.11 -13.78
N MET A 357 1.43 32.17 -12.46
CA MET A 357 0.90 33.34 -11.76
C MET A 357 1.76 34.59 -11.99
N ALA A 358 3.08 34.49 -11.88
CA ALA A 358 3.98 35.62 -12.12
C ALA A 358 3.84 36.14 -13.57
N ARG A 359 3.70 35.21 -14.53
CA ARG A 359 3.46 35.53 -15.94
C ARG A 359 2.10 36.21 -16.14
N GLU A 360 1.04 35.70 -15.52
CA GLU A 360 -0.30 36.31 -15.57
C GLU A 360 -0.29 37.72 -14.99
N ILE A 361 0.33 37.92 -13.83
CA ILE A 361 0.47 39.25 -13.20
C ILE A 361 1.18 40.24 -14.13
N GLN A 362 2.15 39.80 -14.92
CA GLN A 362 2.88 40.67 -15.85
C GLN A 362 2.14 40.91 -17.18
N ILE A 363 1.53 39.88 -17.76
CA ILE A 363 0.96 39.92 -19.11
C ILE A 363 -0.48 40.46 -19.09
N THR A 364 -1.28 40.04 -18.12
CA THR A 364 -2.72 40.38 -18.06
C THR A 364 -2.96 41.89 -18.04
N PRO A 365 -2.24 42.72 -17.25
CA PRO A 365 -2.42 44.18 -17.29
C PRO A 365 -2.11 44.79 -18.67
N ARG A 366 -1.11 44.26 -19.38
CA ARG A 366 -0.75 44.74 -20.72
C ARG A 366 -1.85 44.41 -21.74
N ARG A 367 -2.40 43.20 -21.66
CA ARG A 367 -3.53 42.78 -22.50
C ARG A 367 -4.79 43.59 -22.24
N ILE A 368 -5.10 43.88 -20.97
CA ILE A 368 -6.24 44.73 -20.60
C ILE A 368 -6.06 46.14 -21.15
N LYS A 369 -4.87 46.76 -20.97
CA LYS A 369 -4.58 48.09 -21.52
C LYS A 369 -4.70 48.13 -23.04
N TYR A 370 -4.20 47.10 -23.73
CA TYR A 370 -4.33 46.96 -25.16
C TYR A 370 -5.81 46.86 -25.59
N ALA A 371 -6.58 45.99 -24.93
CA ALA A 371 -8.01 45.85 -25.19
C ALA A 371 -8.78 47.18 -24.98
N GLN A 372 -8.49 47.91 -23.89
CA GLN A 372 -9.07 49.22 -23.62
C GLN A 372 -8.72 50.25 -24.70
N ALA A 373 -7.49 50.25 -25.21
CA ALA A 373 -7.09 51.14 -26.29
C ALA A 373 -7.85 50.83 -27.59
N THR A 374 -7.93 49.55 -27.97
CA THR A 374 -8.68 49.10 -29.15
C THR A 374 -10.18 49.38 -29.01
N GLU A 375 -10.76 49.15 -27.83
CA GLU A 375 -12.16 49.48 -27.54
C GLU A 375 -12.41 50.99 -27.65
N GLY A 376 -11.50 51.83 -27.14
CA GLY A 376 -11.58 53.28 -27.27
C GLY A 376 -11.52 53.77 -28.71
N GLU A 377 -10.68 53.16 -29.56
CA GLU A 377 -10.62 53.47 -31.00
C GLU A 377 -11.91 53.06 -31.72
N LEU A 378 -12.41 51.86 -31.46
CA LEU A 378 -13.68 51.37 -32.00
C LEU A 378 -14.84 52.29 -31.59
N TYR A 379 -14.90 52.69 -30.32
CA TYR A 379 -15.92 53.61 -29.83
C TYR A 379 -15.87 54.97 -30.53
N LYS A 380 -14.68 55.56 -30.71
CA LYS A 380 -14.51 56.82 -31.45
C LYS A 380 -14.95 56.69 -32.90
N SER A 381 -14.59 55.59 -33.56
CA SER A 381 -15.00 55.29 -34.93
C SER A 381 -16.52 55.18 -35.04
N LEU A 382 -17.14 54.44 -34.12
CA LEU A 382 -18.59 54.29 -34.04
C LEU A 382 -19.28 55.65 -33.83
N MET A 383 -18.78 56.48 -32.92
CA MET A 383 -19.36 57.82 -32.69
C MET A 383 -19.21 58.75 -33.89
N LYS A 384 -18.11 58.65 -34.64
CA LYS A 384 -17.95 59.42 -35.88
C LYS A 384 -18.99 59.00 -36.93
N ILE A 385 -19.20 57.69 -37.11
CA ILE A 385 -20.21 57.16 -38.03
C ILE A 385 -21.62 57.57 -37.58
N ALA A 386 -21.93 57.42 -36.30
CA ALA A 386 -23.21 57.81 -35.74
C ALA A 386 -23.48 59.31 -35.88
N GLY A 387 -22.49 60.17 -35.62
CA GLY A 387 -22.58 61.62 -35.81
C GLY A 387 -22.82 62.00 -37.28
N GLN A 388 -22.09 61.40 -38.21
CA GLN A 388 -22.31 61.60 -39.64
C GLN A 388 -23.71 61.18 -40.07
N LYS A 389 -24.20 60.04 -39.57
CA LYS A 389 -25.56 59.58 -39.85
C LYS A 389 -26.63 60.49 -39.24
N GLN A 390 -26.40 61.02 -38.05
CA GLN A 390 -27.30 61.99 -37.42
C GLN A 390 -27.40 63.28 -38.25
N GLU A 391 -26.28 63.79 -38.77
CA GLU A 391 -26.28 64.94 -39.69
C GLU A 391 -27.00 64.63 -41.01
N GLU A 392 -26.78 63.44 -41.59
CA GLU A 392 -27.46 62.98 -42.80
C GLU A 392 -28.98 62.95 -42.60
N ILE A 393 -29.44 62.35 -41.50
CA ILE A 393 -30.86 62.31 -41.11
C ILE A 393 -31.40 63.73 -40.94
N THR A 394 -30.65 64.61 -40.28
CA THR A 394 -31.07 66.01 -40.08
C THR A 394 -31.21 66.76 -41.40
N LYS A 395 -30.28 66.57 -42.34
CA LYS A 395 -30.36 67.16 -43.69
C LYS A 395 -31.56 66.63 -44.47
N ILE A 396 -31.85 65.33 -44.41
CA ILE A 396 -33.02 64.74 -45.06
C ILE A 396 -34.31 65.34 -44.46
N ILE A 397 -34.40 65.47 -43.13
CA ILE A 397 -35.55 66.10 -42.45
C ILE A 397 -35.68 67.56 -42.88
N GLN A 398 -34.59 68.32 -42.96
CA GLN A 398 -34.63 69.71 -43.39
C GLN A 398 -35.04 69.86 -44.85
N SER A 399 -34.51 69.03 -45.76
CA SER A 399 -34.92 69.03 -47.17
C SER A 399 -36.40 68.67 -47.29
N THR A 400 -36.86 67.61 -46.63
CA THR A 400 -38.28 67.23 -46.68
C THR A 400 -39.20 68.29 -46.11
N LEU A 401 -38.83 68.96 -45.01
CA LEU A 401 -39.59 70.09 -44.46
C LEU A 401 -39.59 71.30 -45.41
N GLN A 402 -38.46 71.58 -46.08
CA GLN A 402 -38.34 72.68 -47.03
C GLN A 402 -39.13 72.40 -48.31
N ASP A 403 -39.07 71.17 -48.83
CA ASP A 403 -39.86 70.70 -49.97
C ASP A 403 -41.35 70.75 -49.63
N MET A 404 -41.73 70.29 -48.43
CA MET A 404 -43.10 70.45 -47.93
C MET A 404 -43.52 71.92 -47.92
N LYS A 405 -42.66 72.83 -47.40
CA LYS A 405 -42.91 74.27 -47.33
C LYS A 405 -43.02 74.93 -48.71
N SER A 406 -42.15 74.61 -49.66
CA SER A 406 -42.21 75.16 -51.03
C SER A 406 -43.46 74.66 -51.75
N ASN A 407 -43.83 73.40 -51.53
CA ASN A 407 -45.02 72.81 -52.13
C ASN A 407 -46.32 73.27 -51.44
N VAL A 408 -46.26 73.99 -50.31
CA VAL A 408 -47.47 74.61 -49.71
C VAL A 408 -48.12 75.57 -50.69
N ALA A 409 -47.34 76.35 -51.46
CA ALA A 409 -47.89 77.30 -52.42
C ALA A 409 -48.58 76.59 -53.60
N GLU A 410 -47.99 75.53 -54.15
CA GLU A 410 -48.61 74.71 -55.20
C GLU A 410 -49.85 73.94 -54.70
N VAL A 411 -49.81 73.43 -53.47
CA VAL A 411 -50.96 72.77 -52.85
C VAL A 411 -52.07 73.80 -52.60
N LEU A 412 -51.74 75.01 -52.13
CA LEU A 412 -52.71 76.11 -51.97
C LEU A 412 -53.27 76.56 -53.31
N GLU A 413 -52.46 76.69 -54.36
CA GLU A 413 -52.93 76.96 -55.73
C GLU A 413 -53.82 75.84 -56.24
N GLY A 414 -53.49 74.57 -56.00
CA GLY A 414 -54.36 73.43 -56.30
C GLY A 414 -55.70 73.47 -55.56
N TYR A 415 -55.71 73.97 -54.31
CA TYR A 415 -56.94 74.23 -53.54
C TYR A 415 -57.74 75.42 -54.09
N TYR A 416 -57.07 76.53 -54.45
CA TYR A 416 -57.71 77.69 -55.07
C TYR A 416 -58.26 77.35 -56.46
N TYR A 417 -57.53 76.59 -57.28
CA TYR A 417 -57.97 76.14 -58.59
C TYR A 417 -59.13 75.16 -58.47
N ARG A 418 -59.11 74.21 -57.52
CA ARG A 418 -60.29 73.35 -57.23
C ARG A 418 -61.48 74.14 -56.71
N ALA A 419 -61.27 75.18 -55.90
CA ALA A 419 -62.34 76.06 -55.42
C ALA A 419 -62.94 76.91 -56.57
N VAL A 420 -62.11 77.38 -57.51
CA VAL A 420 -62.54 78.15 -58.69
C VAL A 420 -63.19 77.25 -59.75
N SER A 421 -62.67 76.03 -60.00
CA SER A 421 -63.31 75.04 -60.87
C SER A 421 -64.66 74.56 -60.33
N ARG A 422 -64.82 74.43 -59.00
CA ARG A 422 -66.14 74.18 -58.38
C ARG A 422 -67.10 75.37 -58.57
N LYS A 423 -66.61 76.62 -58.49
CA LYS A 423 -67.42 77.81 -58.80
C LYS A 423 -67.79 77.91 -60.29
N MET A 424 -66.89 77.55 -61.21
CA MET A 424 -67.18 77.55 -62.66
C MET A 424 -68.11 76.41 -63.09
N GLN A 425 -68.10 75.25 -62.41
CA GLN A 425 -69.12 74.22 -62.61
C GLN A 425 -70.48 74.61 -62.01
N ALA A 426 -70.52 75.42 -60.95
CA ALA A 426 -71.77 75.92 -60.39
C ALA A 426 -72.44 77.02 -61.23
N VAL A 427 -71.69 77.75 -62.07
CA VAL A 427 -72.25 78.81 -62.96
C VAL A 427 -72.78 78.25 -64.29
N ARG A 428 -72.43 77.01 -64.68
CA ARG A 428 -73.02 76.31 -65.84
C ARG A 428 -74.29 75.50 -65.53
N LEU A 429 -74.84 75.66 -64.32
CA LEU A 429 -76.08 75.00 -63.87
C LEU A 429 -77.21 76.01 -63.59
N CYS A 430 -77.05 77.26 -64.06
CA CYS A 430 -78.13 78.25 -64.19
C CYS A 430 -78.15 78.77 -65.63
N ASP A 431 -78.40 77.86 -66.58
CA ASP A 431 -79.21 78.08 -67.78
C ASP A 431 -80.05 76.81 -67.99
#